data_AF-A0A968RGA1-F1
#
_entry.id   AF-A0A968RGA1-F1
#
_cell.length_a   1.000
_cell.length_b   1.000
_cell.length_c   1.000
_cell.angle_alpha   90.00
_cell.angle_beta   90.00
_cell.angle_gamma   90.00
#
_symmetry.space_group_name_H-M   'P 1'
#
loop_
_entity.id
_entity.type
_entity.pdbx_description
1 polymer ?
#
loop_
_entity_poly.entity_id
_entity_poly.type
_entity_poly.pdbx_seq_one_letter_code
_entity_poly.pdbx_strand_id
1 'polypeptide(L)'
;MQTTDTVLKSEHSTAQLDANERARLQELESIVENGLQTFYEVGKALDEIREQKLYRETHKSFENYCRDKWGIARQTANRFISAAQVIENLTPMGVKIPANERQVRPLTGLPPEVQLEIWQEALESSPNGMPTGAAVQRLVEQRFPSLGSGKTPKDSASELDQLRSENQQLKKQIREQNRERDRRAAAVALELEQLRAENRQLKAELLQRDRDWEVRLAAERIKIREEVRAELKRGNQGRSQS
;
A
#
# COMPACT_ATOMS: atom_id res chain seq x y z
N MET A 1 -77.69 -18.89 -32.02
CA MET A 1 -76.53 -18.56 -32.87
C MET A 1 -75.58 -17.75 -32.00
N GLN A 2 -74.62 -18.46 -31.37
CA GLN A 2 -73.20 -18.49 -31.75
C GLN A 2 -72.50 -17.16 -31.33
N THR A 3 -71.78 -17.12 -30.20
CA THR A 3 -70.31 -17.37 -30.04
C THR A 3 -69.51 -16.43 -30.96
N THR A 4 -68.51 -15.64 -30.58
CA THR A 4 -67.38 -15.75 -29.62
C THR A 4 -66.53 -14.47 -29.86
N ASP A 5 -66.07 -13.75 -28.84
CA ASP A 5 -64.70 -13.86 -28.29
C ASP A 5 -63.58 -13.39 -29.23
N THR A 6 -62.96 -12.21 -28.96
CA THR A 6 -61.53 -11.88 -29.21
C THR A 6 -61.26 -10.48 -28.62
N VAL A 7 -60.74 -10.30 -27.40
CA VAL A 7 -59.34 -10.45 -26.95
C VAL A 7 -58.33 -9.67 -27.80
N LEU A 8 -57.78 -8.61 -27.18
CA LEU A 8 -56.41 -8.06 -27.26
C LEU A 8 -55.69 -8.09 -28.61
N LYS A 9 -55.38 -6.90 -29.14
CA LYS A 9 -54.07 -6.65 -29.78
C LYS A 9 -53.72 -5.17 -29.69
N SER A 10 -52.85 -4.84 -28.74
CA SER A 10 -51.95 -3.70 -28.86
C SER A 10 -51.13 -3.87 -30.13
N GLU A 11 -51.51 -3.15 -31.18
CA GLU A 11 -50.77 -3.11 -32.43
C GLU A 11 -49.44 -2.36 -32.19
N HIS A 12 -48.41 -3.08 -31.77
CA HIS A 12 -47.04 -2.67 -32.03
C HIS A 12 -46.84 -2.75 -33.55
N SER A 13 -47.09 -1.63 -34.22
CA SER A 13 -46.87 -1.47 -35.65
C SER A 13 -45.43 -1.83 -36.00
N THR A 14 -45.25 -2.83 -36.87
CA THR A 14 -43.99 -3.18 -37.53
C THR A 14 -43.65 -2.16 -38.63
N ALA A 15 -43.74 -0.87 -38.31
CA ALA A 15 -43.38 0.21 -39.22
C ALA A 15 -41.87 0.44 -39.19
N GLN A 16 -41.27 0.73 -40.36
CA GLN A 16 -39.87 1.15 -40.45
C GLN A 16 -39.66 2.42 -39.63
N LEU A 17 -38.70 2.39 -38.70
CA LEU A 17 -38.29 3.54 -37.89
C LEU A 17 -38.01 4.75 -38.78
N ASP A 18 -38.56 5.91 -38.44
CA ASP A 18 -38.26 7.16 -39.13
C ASP A 18 -36.82 7.65 -38.82
N ALA A 19 -36.37 8.71 -39.47
CA ALA A 19 -35.00 9.21 -39.31
C ALA A 19 -34.69 9.70 -37.88
N ASN A 20 -35.67 10.30 -37.20
CA ASN A 20 -35.52 10.78 -35.82
C ASN A 20 -35.58 9.61 -34.83
N GLU A 21 -36.44 8.62 -35.08
CA GLU A 21 -36.51 7.39 -34.31
C GLU A 21 -35.24 6.56 -34.44
N ARG A 22 -34.63 6.50 -35.63
CA ARG A 22 -33.31 5.86 -35.82
C ARG A 22 -32.18 6.59 -35.12
N ALA A 23 -32.16 7.93 -35.17
CA ALA A 23 -31.14 8.71 -34.46
C ALA A 23 -31.29 8.56 -32.93
N ARG A 24 -32.53 8.58 -32.43
CA ARG A 24 -32.82 8.35 -31.01
C ARG A 24 -32.53 6.91 -30.59
N LEU A 25 -32.81 5.94 -31.44
CA LEU A 25 -32.45 4.54 -31.21
C LEU A 25 -30.92 4.39 -31.19
N GLN A 26 -30.17 5.00 -32.11
CA GLN A 26 -28.70 4.99 -32.09
C GLN A 26 -28.10 5.65 -30.83
N GLU A 27 -28.70 6.74 -30.35
CA GLU A 27 -28.29 7.40 -29.10
C GLU A 27 -28.56 6.50 -27.89
N LEU A 28 -29.75 5.89 -27.84
CA LEU A 28 -30.12 4.93 -26.79
C LEU A 28 -29.31 3.64 -26.88
N GLU A 29 -29.03 3.15 -28.07
CA GLU A 29 -28.15 2.01 -28.36
C GLU A 29 -26.71 2.33 -27.99
N SER A 30 -26.23 3.56 -28.17
CA SER A 30 -24.91 4.00 -27.70
C SER A 30 -24.87 4.18 -26.18
N ILE A 31 -25.95 4.63 -25.54
CA ILE A 31 -26.10 4.64 -24.07
C ILE A 31 -26.20 3.20 -23.52
N VAL A 32 -26.82 2.29 -24.27
CA VAL A 32 -26.93 0.87 -23.95
C VAL A 32 -25.62 0.15 -24.25
N GLU A 33 -24.87 0.47 -25.30
CA GLU A 33 -23.52 -0.05 -25.59
C GLU A 33 -22.53 0.42 -24.53
N ASN A 34 -22.53 1.73 -24.22
CA ASN A 34 -21.72 2.31 -23.13
C ASN A 34 -22.22 1.89 -21.74
N GLY A 35 -23.48 1.45 -21.62
CA GLY A 35 -24.09 0.95 -20.39
C GLY A 35 -23.95 -0.57 -20.18
N LEU A 36 -23.75 -1.34 -21.27
CA LEU A 36 -23.54 -2.78 -21.28
C LEU A 36 -22.08 -3.18 -21.45
N GLN A 37 -21.15 -2.27 -21.76
CA GLN A 37 -19.70 -2.44 -21.51
C GLN A 37 -19.35 -2.19 -20.03
N THR A 38 -20.14 -2.90 -19.22
CA THR A 38 -19.84 -3.64 -18.01
C THR A 38 -18.98 -2.97 -16.94
N PHE A 39 -19.53 -2.93 -15.73
CA PHE A 39 -18.85 -2.81 -14.42
C PHE A 39 -17.43 -3.40 -14.33
N TYR A 40 -17.08 -4.37 -15.19
CA TYR A 40 -15.72 -4.86 -15.43
C TYR A 40 -14.74 -3.75 -15.83
N GLU A 41 -14.99 -2.99 -16.90
CA GLU A 41 -14.07 -1.95 -17.39
C GLU A 41 -13.94 -0.81 -16.37
N VAL A 42 -15.08 -0.40 -15.81
CA VAL A 42 -15.13 0.58 -14.71
C VAL A 42 -14.35 0.07 -13.50
N GLY A 43 -14.56 -1.20 -13.12
CA GLY A 43 -13.87 -1.83 -12.01
C GLY A 43 -12.37 -1.89 -12.22
N LYS A 44 -11.92 -2.29 -13.40
CA LYS A 44 -10.50 -2.35 -13.78
C LYS A 44 -9.84 -0.98 -13.77
N ALA A 45 -10.49 0.02 -14.37
CA ALA A 45 -9.98 1.40 -14.38
C ALA A 45 -9.90 1.98 -12.95
N LEU A 46 -10.92 1.72 -12.12
CA LEU A 46 -10.93 2.14 -10.72
C LEU A 46 -9.83 1.43 -9.91
N ASP A 47 -9.56 0.16 -10.19
CA ASP A 47 -8.48 -0.60 -9.55
C ASP A 47 -7.12 -0.01 -9.90
N GLU A 48 -6.87 0.24 -11.19
CA GLU A 48 -5.62 0.85 -11.66
C GLU A 48 -5.37 2.24 -11.05
N ILE A 49 -6.40 3.10 -11.06
CA ILE A 49 -6.34 4.43 -10.42
C ILE A 49 -6.00 4.29 -8.93
N ARG A 50 -6.55 3.28 -8.25
CA ARG A 50 -6.33 3.05 -6.82
C ARG A 50 -4.91 2.57 -6.54
N GLU A 51 -4.46 1.53 -7.25
CA GLU A 51 -3.16 0.88 -7.03
C GLU A 51 -2.00 1.83 -7.36
N GLN A 52 -2.09 2.54 -8.48
CA GLN A 52 -1.07 3.53 -8.88
C GLN A 52 -1.23 4.88 -8.17
N LYS A 53 -2.28 5.04 -7.34
CA LYS A 53 -2.62 6.28 -6.62
C LYS A 53 -2.73 7.50 -7.53
N LEU A 54 -3.29 7.35 -8.72
CA LEU A 54 -3.40 8.43 -9.72
C LEU A 54 -4.31 9.58 -9.25
N TYR A 55 -5.13 9.36 -8.22
CA TYR A 55 -5.96 10.39 -7.58
C TYR A 55 -5.17 11.38 -6.69
N ARG A 56 -3.91 11.10 -6.35
CA ARG A 56 -3.14 11.83 -5.32
C ARG A 56 -2.87 13.31 -5.62
N GLU A 57 -2.91 13.69 -6.90
CA GLU A 57 -2.70 15.09 -7.31
C GLU A 57 -3.86 15.99 -6.86
N THR A 58 -5.08 15.46 -6.85
CA THR A 58 -6.30 16.24 -6.59
C THR A 58 -6.98 15.85 -5.28
N HIS A 59 -6.81 14.62 -4.80
CA HIS A 59 -7.52 14.11 -3.61
C HIS A 59 -6.57 13.39 -2.65
N LYS A 60 -6.81 13.57 -1.35
CA LYS A 60 -6.05 12.90 -0.28
C LYS A 60 -6.37 11.41 -0.13
N SER A 61 -7.51 10.96 -0.67
CA SER A 61 -7.95 9.57 -0.60
C SER A 61 -8.71 9.18 -1.87
N PHE A 62 -8.64 7.89 -2.20
CA PHE A 62 -9.40 7.30 -3.30
C PHE A 62 -10.92 7.46 -3.10
N GLU A 63 -11.37 7.40 -1.85
CA GLU A 63 -12.79 7.55 -1.52
C GLU A 63 -13.31 8.96 -1.84
N ASN A 64 -12.55 10.01 -1.52
CA ASN A 64 -12.91 11.37 -1.86
C ASN A 64 -12.93 11.55 -3.38
N TYR A 65 -11.92 11.01 -4.08
CA TYR A 65 -11.88 11.02 -5.54
C TYR A 65 -13.12 10.37 -6.17
N CYS A 66 -13.50 9.17 -5.72
CA CYS A 66 -14.68 8.48 -6.24
C CYS A 66 -15.98 9.25 -6.03
N ARG A 67 -16.11 9.89 -4.86
CA ARG A 67 -17.27 10.68 -4.51
C ARG A 67 -17.36 11.97 -5.34
N ASP A 68 -16.25 12.70 -5.42
CA ASP A 68 -16.23 14.05 -5.98
C ASP A 68 -16.23 14.01 -7.52
N LYS A 69 -15.59 13.02 -8.16
CA LYS A 69 -15.53 12.89 -9.62
C LYS A 69 -16.66 12.09 -10.23
N TRP A 70 -17.10 11.02 -9.55
CA TRP A 70 -18.03 10.05 -10.14
C TRP A 70 -19.35 9.96 -9.38
N GLY A 71 -19.50 10.66 -8.24
CA GLY A 71 -20.70 10.59 -7.41
C GLY A 71 -20.94 9.22 -6.78
N ILE A 72 -19.96 8.31 -6.78
CA ILE A 72 -20.11 6.95 -6.25
C ILE A 72 -19.52 6.83 -4.86
N ALA A 73 -20.25 6.13 -3.98
CA ALA A 73 -19.74 5.76 -2.69
C ALA A 73 -18.58 4.75 -2.82
N ARG A 74 -17.65 4.77 -1.85
CA ARG A 74 -16.53 3.81 -1.78
C ARG A 74 -16.98 2.36 -1.88
N GLN A 75 -18.11 2.01 -1.27
CA GLN A 75 -18.64 0.65 -1.33
C GLN A 75 -18.99 0.22 -2.75
N THR A 76 -19.58 1.12 -3.55
CA THR A 76 -19.89 0.85 -4.96
C THR A 76 -18.63 0.71 -5.79
N ALA A 77 -17.66 1.61 -5.61
CA ALA A 77 -16.36 1.53 -6.29
C ALA A 77 -15.66 0.19 -5.99
N ASN A 78 -15.60 -0.20 -4.71
CA ASN A 78 -15.01 -1.48 -4.30
C ASN A 78 -15.77 -2.68 -4.90
N ARG A 79 -17.10 -2.63 -5.00
CA ARG A 79 -17.88 -3.70 -5.62
C ARG A 79 -17.54 -3.88 -7.10
N PHE A 80 -17.38 -2.79 -7.85
CA PHE A 80 -16.95 -2.87 -9.25
C PHE A 80 -15.56 -3.46 -9.38
N ILE A 81 -14.61 -3.00 -8.56
CA ILE A 81 -13.24 -3.55 -8.54
C ILE A 81 -13.26 -5.06 -8.25
N SER A 82 -13.93 -5.48 -7.19
CA SER A 82 -13.99 -6.90 -6.82
C SER A 82 -14.68 -7.76 -7.88
N ALA A 83 -15.73 -7.25 -8.51
CA ALA A 83 -16.42 -7.93 -9.59
C ALA A 83 -15.53 -8.05 -10.84
N ALA A 84 -14.73 -7.03 -11.13
CA ALA A 84 -13.79 -7.06 -12.23
C ALA A 84 -12.71 -8.13 -12.02
N GLN A 85 -12.14 -8.21 -10.81
CA GLN A 85 -11.16 -9.24 -10.46
C GLN A 85 -11.72 -10.66 -10.60
N VAL A 86 -12.99 -10.90 -10.22
CA VAL A 86 -13.64 -12.20 -10.45
C VAL A 86 -13.70 -12.49 -11.96
N ILE A 87 -14.08 -11.53 -12.79
CA ILE A 87 -14.11 -11.73 -14.25
C ILE A 87 -12.72 -12.03 -14.79
N GLU A 88 -11.67 -11.33 -14.34
CA GLU A 88 -10.29 -11.62 -14.74
C GLU A 88 -9.90 -13.07 -14.39
N ASN A 89 -10.36 -13.61 -13.27
CA ASN A 89 -10.14 -15.01 -12.92
C ASN A 89 -10.93 -15.98 -13.81
N LEU A 90 -12.12 -15.59 -14.28
CA LEU A 90 -12.97 -16.42 -15.14
C LEU A 90 -12.50 -16.41 -16.61
N THR A 91 -11.98 -15.30 -17.12
CA THR A 91 -11.66 -15.10 -18.54
C THR A 91 -10.67 -16.10 -19.18
N PRO A 92 -9.58 -16.55 -18.51
CA PRO A 92 -8.59 -17.43 -19.15
C PRO A 92 -9.15 -18.78 -19.61
N MET A 93 -10.30 -19.20 -19.07
CA MET A 93 -10.90 -20.51 -19.35
C MET A 93 -11.99 -20.48 -20.43
N GLY A 94 -12.24 -19.34 -21.08
CA GLY A 94 -13.21 -19.23 -22.17
C GLY A 94 -14.68 -19.41 -21.74
N VAL A 95 -14.96 -19.29 -20.42
CA VAL A 95 -16.34 -19.31 -19.90
C VAL A 95 -17.08 -18.05 -20.29
N LYS A 96 -18.40 -18.18 -20.46
CA LYS A 96 -19.28 -17.06 -20.80
C LYS A 96 -19.17 -15.96 -19.73
N ILE A 97 -18.85 -14.75 -20.18
CA ILE A 97 -18.60 -13.60 -19.30
C ILE A 97 -19.92 -13.22 -18.59
N PRO A 98 -19.88 -13.00 -17.27
CA PRO A 98 -21.02 -12.49 -16.50
C PRO A 98 -21.56 -11.18 -17.11
N ALA A 99 -22.87 -11.12 -17.30
CA ALA A 99 -23.56 -9.94 -17.83
C ALA A 99 -23.70 -8.80 -16.80
N ASN A 100 -23.72 -9.12 -15.49
CA ASN A 100 -23.98 -8.15 -14.43
C ASN A 100 -23.13 -8.42 -13.18
N GLU A 101 -22.71 -7.35 -12.48
CA GLU A 101 -21.94 -7.44 -11.22
C GLU A 101 -22.63 -8.35 -10.18
N ARG A 102 -23.96 -8.30 -10.13
CA ARG A 102 -24.75 -9.09 -9.17
C ARG A 102 -24.54 -10.60 -9.32
N GLN A 103 -24.15 -11.07 -10.50
CA GLN A 103 -23.90 -12.49 -10.76
C GLN A 103 -22.59 -12.97 -10.13
N VAL A 104 -21.56 -12.13 -10.15
CA VAL A 104 -20.23 -12.45 -9.61
C VAL A 104 -20.05 -12.01 -8.16
N ARG A 105 -20.91 -11.11 -7.67
CA ARG A 105 -20.86 -10.65 -6.28
C ARG A 105 -20.80 -11.79 -5.24
N PRO A 106 -21.55 -12.90 -5.36
CA PRO A 106 -21.45 -14.00 -4.41
C PRO A 106 -20.11 -14.74 -4.45
N LEU A 107 -19.35 -14.62 -5.54
CA LEU A 107 -18.04 -15.25 -5.72
C LEU A 107 -16.89 -14.40 -5.14
N THR A 108 -17.13 -13.12 -4.85
CA THR A 108 -16.07 -12.22 -4.35
C THR A 108 -15.55 -12.71 -3.01
N GLY A 109 -14.22 -12.84 -2.88
CA GLY A 109 -13.55 -13.30 -1.67
C GLY A 109 -13.36 -14.82 -1.58
N LEU A 110 -13.89 -15.59 -2.52
CA LEU A 110 -13.54 -17.02 -2.66
C LEU A 110 -12.19 -17.18 -3.38
N PRO A 111 -11.47 -18.29 -3.19
CA PRO A 111 -10.29 -18.60 -4.00
C PRO A 111 -10.62 -18.66 -5.50
N PRO A 112 -9.72 -18.21 -6.41
CA PRO A 112 -9.99 -18.20 -7.86
C PRO A 112 -10.45 -19.53 -8.43
N GLU A 113 -9.89 -20.64 -7.93
CA GLU A 113 -10.24 -22.01 -8.35
C GLU A 113 -11.69 -22.34 -8.00
N VAL A 114 -12.12 -21.94 -6.81
CA VAL A 114 -13.50 -22.13 -6.33
C VAL A 114 -14.48 -21.23 -7.09
N GLN A 115 -14.08 -19.99 -7.42
CA GLN A 115 -14.91 -19.09 -8.23
C GLN A 115 -15.26 -19.72 -9.59
N LEU A 116 -14.27 -20.35 -10.23
CA LEU A 116 -14.42 -21.04 -11.51
C LEU A 116 -15.37 -22.22 -11.42
N GLU A 117 -15.16 -23.12 -10.46
CA GLU A 117 -16.00 -24.31 -10.26
C GLU A 117 -17.49 -23.93 -10.09
N ILE A 118 -17.77 -22.98 -9.19
CA ILE A 118 -19.15 -22.54 -8.92
C ILE A 118 -19.75 -21.86 -10.14
N TRP A 119 -18.98 -21.06 -10.87
CA TRP A 119 -19.48 -20.38 -12.07
C TRP A 119 -19.83 -21.36 -13.19
N GLN A 120 -19.02 -22.40 -13.39
CA GLN A 120 -19.29 -23.47 -14.36
C GLN A 120 -20.55 -24.25 -13.97
N GLU A 121 -20.65 -24.69 -12.72
CA GLU A 121 -21.83 -25.39 -12.20
C GLU A 121 -23.11 -24.54 -12.35
N ALA A 122 -23.01 -23.22 -12.12
CA ALA A 122 -24.10 -22.28 -12.31
C ALA A 122 -24.51 -22.13 -13.79
N LEU A 123 -23.55 -22.16 -14.71
CA LEU A 123 -23.82 -22.11 -16.16
C LEU A 123 -24.54 -23.38 -16.63
N GLU A 124 -24.09 -24.55 -16.20
CA GLU A 124 -24.69 -25.85 -16.52
C GLU A 124 -26.12 -25.97 -15.97
N SER A 125 -26.36 -25.42 -14.78
CA SER A 125 -27.66 -25.46 -14.11
C SER A 125 -28.64 -24.37 -14.59
N SER A 126 -28.22 -23.46 -15.48
CA SER A 126 -29.06 -22.33 -15.91
C SER A 126 -29.91 -22.67 -17.14
N PRO A 127 -31.26 -22.58 -17.06
CA PRO A 127 -32.16 -22.87 -18.18
C PRO A 127 -31.94 -21.98 -19.41
N ASN A 128 -31.45 -20.76 -19.20
CA ASN A 128 -31.28 -19.75 -20.24
C ASN A 128 -29.79 -19.56 -20.63
N GLY A 129 -28.90 -20.46 -20.19
CA GLY A 129 -27.45 -20.41 -20.48
C GLY A 129 -26.73 -19.20 -19.87
N MET A 130 -27.30 -18.58 -18.83
CA MET A 130 -26.67 -17.53 -18.04
C MET A 130 -27.21 -17.57 -16.60
N PRO A 131 -26.39 -17.80 -15.57
CA PRO A 131 -26.89 -17.91 -14.20
C PRO A 131 -27.37 -16.56 -13.66
N THR A 132 -28.39 -16.58 -12.80
CA THR A 132 -28.76 -15.38 -12.03
C THR A 132 -27.88 -15.26 -10.79
N GLY A 133 -27.68 -14.05 -10.27
CA GLY A 133 -26.91 -13.88 -9.02
C GLY A 133 -27.48 -14.68 -7.84
N ALA A 134 -28.80 -14.86 -7.78
CA ALA A 134 -29.43 -15.71 -6.78
C ALA A 134 -29.10 -17.20 -6.95
N ALA A 135 -28.98 -17.69 -8.20
CA ALA A 135 -28.57 -19.07 -8.47
C ALA A 135 -27.12 -19.31 -8.03
N VAL A 136 -26.21 -18.39 -8.39
CA VAL A 136 -24.80 -18.45 -7.97
C VAL A 136 -24.70 -18.40 -6.45
N GLN A 137 -25.43 -17.49 -5.81
CA GLN A 137 -25.43 -17.37 -4.36
C GLN A 137 -25.88 -18.67 -3.66
N ARG A 138 -26.92 -19.34 -4.16
CA ARG A 138 -27.35 -20.63 -3.60
C ARG A 138 -26.27 -21.70 -3.70
N LEU A 139 -25.54 -21.76 -4.80
CA LEU A 139 -24.42 -22.71 -4.96
C LEU A 139 -23.28 -22.41 -4.00
N VAL A 140 -22.94 -21.13 -3.82
CA VAL A 140 -21.96 -20.69 -2.81
C VAL A 140 -22.42 -21.11 -1.41
N GLU A 141 -23.67 -20.88 -1.05
CA GLU A 141 -24.24 -21.23 0.25
C GLU A 141 -24.29 -22.75 0.48
N GLN A 142 -24.57 -23.55 -0.55
CA GLN A 142 -24.56 -25.02 -0.45
C GLN A 142 -23.16 -25.58 -0.24
N ARG A 143 -22.16 -25.07 -0.99
CA ARG A 143 -20.77 -25.52 -0.91
C ARG A 143 -20.05 -24.96 0.31
N PHE A 144 -20.45 -23.77 0.76
CA PHE A 144 -19.88 -23.07 1.91
C PHE A 144 -20.96 -22.54 2.86
N PRO A 145 -21.65 -23.41 3.62
CA PRO A 145 -22.71 -23.02 4.54
C PRO A 145 -22.26 -22.02 5.62
N SER A 146 -20.97 -22.06 5.98
CA SER A 146 -20.35 -21.19 6.97
C SER A 146 -20.02 -19.78 6.45
N LEU A 147 -19.92 -19.57 5.13
CA LEU A 147 -19.61 -18.27 4.51
C LEU A 147 -20.87 -17.43 4.23
N GLY A 148 -22.03 -18.08 4.02
CA GLY A 148 -23.30 -17.41 3.70
C GLY A 148 -24.05 -16.87 4.93
N SER A 149 -23.79 -17.42 6.12
CA SER A 149 -24.38 -16.90 7.36
C SER A 149 -23.40 -15.88 7.98
N GLY A 150 -23.76 -14.59 7.96
CA GLY A 150 -23.04 -13.54 8.70
C GLY A 150 -23.07 -13.70 10.23
N LYS A 151 -23.30 -14.92 10.73
CA LYS A 151 -23.14 -15.31 12.13
C LYS A 151 -21.80 -16.02 12.27
N THR A 152 -20.76 -15.24 12.55
CA THR A 152 -19.58 -15.77 13.22
C THR A 152 -20.05 -16.53 14.48
N PRO A 153 -19.65 -17.79 14.70
CA PRO A 153 -19.87 -18.47 15.98
C PRO A 153 -19.52 -17.54 17.15
N LYS A 154 -20.35 -17.47 18.18
CA LYS A 154 -20.15 -16.55 19.32
C LYS A 154 -18.74 -16.70 19.93
N ASP A 155 -18.18 -17.91 19.86
CA ASP A 155 -16.84 -18.25 20.31
C ASP A 155 -15.75 -17.62 19.41
N SER A 156 -15.94 -17.63 18.09
CA SER A 156 -15.03 -16.95 17.15
C SER A 156 -15.06 -15.43 17.28
N ALA A 157 -16.19 -14.82 17.64
CA ALA A 157 -16.26 -13.38 17.93
C ALA A 157 -15.49 -13.03 19.23
N SER A 158 -15.58 -13.89 20.25
CA SER A 158 -14.82 -13.76 21.50
C SER A 158 -13.31 -13.91 21.27
N GLU A 159 -12.90 -14.89 20.46
CA GLU A 159 -11.50 -15.10 20.09
C GLU A 159 -10.95 -13.92 19.27
N LEU A 160 -11.76 -13.37 18.36
CA LEU A 160 -11.35 -12.21 17.56
C LEU A 160 -11.11 -10.96 18.41
N ASP A 161 -11.95 -10.72 19.42
CA ASP A 161 -11.78 -9.60 20.34
C ASP A 161 -10.58 -9.79 21.28
N GLN A 162 -10.30 -11.03 21.71
CA GLN A 162 -9.07 -11.36 22.42
C GLN A 162 -7.84 -11.06 21.56
N LEU A 163 -7.79 -11.55 20.32
CA LEU A 163 -6.69 -11.31 19.39
C LEU A 163 -6.52 -9.81 19.06
N ARG A 164 -7.61 -9.05 18.96
CA ARG A 164 -7.55 -7.59 18.80
C ARG A 164 -6.92 -6.91 20.00
N SER A 165 -7.33 -7.30 21.21
CA SER A 165 -6.79 -6.76 22.45
C SER A 165 -5.29 -7.06 22.60
N GLU A 166 -4.88 -8.29 22.29
CA GLU A 166 -3.50 -8.73 22.32
C GLU A 166 -2.66 -7.99 21.28
N ASN A 167 -3.14 -7.86 20.04
CA ASN A 167 -2.47 -7.06 19.01
C ASN A 167 -2.31 -5.58 19.42
N GLN A 168 -3.31 -5.02 20.10
CA GLN A 168 -3.23 -3.65 20.61
C GLN A 168 -2.19 -3.52 21.72
N GLN A 169 -2.08 -4.52 22.61
CA GLN A 169 -1.07 -4.58 23.66
C GLN A 169 0.34 -4.75 23.07
N LEU A 170 0.53 -5.70 22.16
CA LEU A 170 1.80 -5.93 21.45
C LEU A 170 2.26 -4.67 20.71
N LYS A 171 1.36 -3.96 20.03
CA LYS A 171 1.68 -2.68 19.37
C LYS A 171 2.14 -1.62 20.38
N LYS A 172 1.53 -1.54 21.56
CA LYS A 172 1.98 -0.63 22.62
C LYS A 172 3.36 -1.03 23.15
N GLN A 173 3.60 -2.32 23.37
CA GLN A 173 4.87 -2.84 23.84
C GLN A 173 6.01 -2.57 22.85
N ILE A 174 5.80 -2.81 21.55
CA ILE A 174 6.77 -2.51 20.50
C ILE A 174 7.10 -1.02 20.47
N ARG A 175 6.08 -0.15 20.56
CA ARG A 175 6.30 1.30 20.60
C ARG A 175 7.15 1.73 21.79
N GLU A 176 6.89 1.16 22.97
CA GLU A 176 7.67 1.48 24.16
C GLU A 176 9.09 0.94 24.08
N GLN A 177 9.27 -0.29 23.60
CA GLN A 177 10.60 -0.85 23.35
C GLN A 177 11.41 -0.02 22.35
N ASN A 178 10.78 0.48 21.29
CA ASN A 178 11.46 1.34 20.32
C ASN A 178 11.90 2.66 20.96
N ARG A 179 11.03 3.30 21.75
CA ARG A 179 11.39 4.52 22.51
C ARG A 179 12.56 4.28 23.45
N GLU A 180 12.55 3.15 24.16
CA GLU A 180 13.63 2.79 25.08
C GLU A 180 14.95 2.54 24.33
N ARG A 181 14.91 1.88 23.17
CA ARG A 181 16.08 1.73 22.29
C ARG A 181 16.62 3.08 21.81
N ASP A 182 15.75 4.00 21.42
CA ASP A 182 16.13 5.33 20.97
C ASP A 182 16.78 6.15 22.11
N ARG A 183 16.23 6.06 23.33
CA ARG A 183 16.83 6.67 24.52
C ARG A 183 18.22 6.13 24.81
N ARG A 184 18.41 4.80 24.75
CA ARG A 184 19.72 4.18 24.94
C ARG A 184 20.71 4.59 23.87
N ALA A 185 20.28 4.62 22.60
CA ALA A 185 21.13 5.06 21.49
C ALA A 185 21.56 6.53 21.67
N ALA A 186 20.66 7.40 22.11
CA ALA A 186 20.98 8.80 22.39
C ALA A 186 21.98 8.94 23.55
N ALA A 187 21.83 8.15 24.62
CA ALA A 187 22.77 8.14 25.74
C ALA A 187 24.19 7.70 25.31
N VAL A 188 24.29 6.63 24.53
CA VAL A 188 25.56 6.15 23.98
C VAL A 188 26.20 7.19 23.04
N ALA A 189 25.39 7.90 22.24
CA ALA A 189 25.90 8.95 21.37
C ALA A 189 26.50 10.13 22.16
N LEU A 190 25.86 10.53 23.26
CA LEU A 190 26.35 11.57 24.16
C LEU A 190 27.69 11.15 24.81
N GLU A 191 27.77 9.92 25.32
CA GLU A 191 28.99 9.37 25.91
C GLU A 191 30.14 9.32 24.88
N LEU A 192 29.85 8.88 23.66
CA LEU A 192 30.83 8.85 22.58
C LEU A 192 31.34 10.25 22.21
N GLU A 193 30.48 11.27 22.24
CA GLU A 193 30.86 12.65 21.99
C GLU A 193 31.78 13.20 23.09
N GLN A 194 31.46 12.90 24.36
CA GLN A 194 32.31 13.24 25.51
C GLN A 194 33.69 12.60 25.38
N LEU A 195 33.76 11.29 25.17
CA LEU A 195 35.03 10.57 25.00
C LEU A 195 35.85 11.10 23.80
N ARG A 196 35.18 11.51 22.72
CA ARG A 196 35.86 12.15 21.58
C ARG A 196 36.40 13.53 21.93
N ALA A 197 35.69 14.31 22.74
CA ALA A 197 36.16 15.60 23.22
C ALA A 197 37.39 15.46 24.14
N GLU A 198 37.33 14.53 25.09
CA GLU A 198 38.47 14.19 25.96
C GLU A 198 39.68 13.74 25.14
N ASN A 199 39.47 12.85 24.16
CA ASN A 199 40.55 12.43 23.25
C ASN A 199 41.17 13.59 22.47
N ARG A 200 40.38 14.59 22.05
CA ARG A 200 40.91 15.79 21.38
C ARG A 200 41.74 16.63 22.35
N GLN A 201 41.27 16.80 23.59
CA GLN A 201 41.97 17.54 24.62
C GLN A 201 43.31 16.89 24.96
N LEU A 202 43.31 15.59 25.25
CA LEU A 202 44.54 14.85 25.57
C LEU A 202 45.58 14.92 24.45
N LYS A 203 45.14 14.86 23.19
CA LYS A 203 46.04 15.06 22.04
C LYS A 203 46.62 16.46 21.98
N ALA A 204 45.83 17.49 22.29
CA ALA A 204 46.31 18.87 22.34
C ALA A 204 47.33 19.08 23.47
N GLU A 205 47.07 18.52 24.65
CA GLU A 205 48.00 18.56 25.80
C GLU A 205 49.32 17.86 25.47
N LEU A 206 49.27 16.71 24.80
CA LEU A 206 50.47 15.98 24.39
C LEU A 206 51.30 16.81 23.39
N LEU A 207 50.66 17.40 22.37
CA LEU A 207 51.32 18.29 21.41
C LEU A 207 51.93 19.52 22.08
N GLN A 208 51.25 20.09 23.07
CA GLN A 208 51.78 21.22 23.83
C GLN A 208 53.02 20.81 24.63
N ARG A 209 52.97 19.65 25.28
CA ARG A 209 54.12 19.13 26.05
C ARG A 209 55.33 18.86 25.15
N ASP A 210 55.11 18.36 23.94
CA ASP A 210 56.17 18.13 22.96
C ASP A 210 56.81 19.47 22.53
N ARG A 211 55.99 20.50 22.24
CA ARG A 211 56.50 21.86 21.94
C ARG A 211 57.28 22.45 23.10
N ASP A 212 56.75 22.35 24.32
CA ASP A 212 57.43 22.84 25.53
C ASP A 212 58.77 22.14 25.74
N TRP A 213 58.83 20.83 25.46
CA TRP A 213 60.07 20.07 25.51
C TRP A 213 61.08 20.52 24.45
N GLU A 214 60.64 20.76 23.21
CA GLU A 214 61.51 21.29 22.14
C GLU A 214 62.07 22.67 22.49
N VAL A 215 61.26 23.56 23.07
CA VAL A 215 61.69 24.89 23.51
C VAL A 215 62.75 24.78 24.62
N ARG A 216 62.52 23.92 25.62
CA ARG A 216 63.50 23.68 26.69
C ARG A 216 64.80 23.10 26.14
N LEU A 217 64.71 22.13 25.22
CA LEU A 217 65.88 21.53 24.58
C LEU A 217 66.66 22.56 23.75
N ALA A 218 65.98 23.45 23.04
CA ALA A 218 66.60 24.53 22.28
C ALA A 218 67.33 25.51 23.20
N ALA A 219 66.70 25.92 24.31
CA ALA A 219 67.31 26.78 25.31
C ALA A 219 68.57 26.14 25.93
N GLU A 220 68.51 24.86 26.29
CA GLU A 220 69.65 24.13 26.85
C GLU A 220 70.79 24.01 25.82
N ARG A 221 70.47 23.75 24.55
CA ARG A 221 71.47 23.73 23.46
C ARG A 221 72.14 25.09 23.28
N ILE A 222 71.42 26.19 23.41
CA ILE A 222 71.99 27.55 23.34
C ILE A 222 72.93 27.77 24.52
N LYS A 223 72.48 27.45 25.74
CA LYS A 223 73.29 27.56 26.96
C LYS A 223 74.60 26.79 26.86
N ILE A 224 74.55 25.53 26.43
CA ILE A 224 75.75 24.70 26.23
C ILE A 224 76.70 25.34 25.20
N ARG A 225 76.18 25.87 24.08
CA ARG A 225 77.01 26.54 23.06
C ARG A 225 77.69 27.79 23.61
N GLU A 226 77.00 28.56 24.46
CA GLU A 226 77.56 29.75 25.09
C GLU A 226 78.66 29.39 26.11
N GLU A 227 78.45 28.35 26.92
CA GLU A 227 79.44 27.82 27.86
C GLU A 227 80.70 27.34 27.12
N VAL A 228 80.56 26.52 26.08
CA VAL A 228 81.68 26.05 25.24
C VAL A 228 82.44 27.22 24.60
N ARG A 229 81.72 28.23 24.09
CA ARG A 229 82.33 29.45 23.52
C ARG A 229 83.12 30.23 24.58
N ALA A 230 82.60 30.34 25.79
CA ALA A 230 83.27 31.02 26.89
C ALA A 230 84.54 30.27 27.35
N GLU A 231 84.52 28.94 27.36
CA GLU A 231 85.69 28.09 27.63
C GLU A 231 86.79 28.26 26.57
N LEU A 232 86.44 28.21 25.29
CA LEU A 232 87.39 28.43 24.19
C LEU A 232 88.07 29.80 24.27
N LYS A 233 87.32 30.86 24.60
CA LYS A 233 87.87 32.20 24.81
C LYS A 233 88.87 32.24 25.96
N ARG A 234 88.54 31.62 27.10
CA ARG A 234 89.45 31.52 28.27
C ARG A 234 90.73 30.76 27.90
N GLY A 235 90.64 29.66 27.16
CA GLY A 235 91.79 28.88 26.71
C GLY A 235 92.74 29.66 25.78
N ASN A 236 92.20 30.45 24.85
CA ASN A 236 93.01 31.28 23.96
C ASN A 236 93.70 32.47 24.66
N GLN A 237 93.06 33.06 25.67
CA GLN A 237 93.66 34.13 26.48
C GLN A 237 94.80 33.60 27.36
N GLY A 238 94.65 32.41 27.95
CA GLY A 238 95.73 31.76 28.72
C GLY A 238 96.94 31.35 27.87
N ARG A 239 96.74 31.02 26.58
CA ARG A 239 97.83 30.72 25.63
C ARG A 239 98.55 31.96 25.08
N SER A 240 97.96 33.14 25.17
CA SER A 240 98.57 34.39 24.67
C SER A 240 99.35 35.14 25.77
N GLN A 241 99.32 34.67 27.02
CA GLN A 241 100.01 35.26 28.17
C GLN A 241 101.13 34.37 28.73
N SER A 242 101.34 33.17 28.18
CA SER A 242 102.54 32.33 28.38
C SER A 242 103.47 32.48 27.19
#